data_AF-A0A965N2C5-F1
#
_entry.id   AF-A0A965N2C5-F1
#
_cell.length_a   1.000
_cell.length_b   1.000
_cell.length_c   1.000
_cell.angle_alpha   90.00
_cell.angle_beta   90.00
_cell.angle_gamma   90.00
#
_symmetry.space_group_name_H-M   'P 1'
#
loop_
_entity.id
_entity.type
_entity.pdbx_description
1 polymer ?
#
loop_
_entity_poly.entity_id
_entity_poly.type
_entity_poly.pdbx_seq_one_letter_code
_entity_poly.pdbx_strand_id
1 'polypeptide(L)'
;MSEEKTTTSSALINQSWVKNNNGVSLTVVKRNGHVVPFNAQRIHRAIESAFKDVKKTSDVTSFYQEIGSLTEVVVSSCIQDSNQGKTLTVEGIQDLVEIILMKKGYHDVARGYITYRNEHKAIREQGIDSVRIFRRDGSTLVRLNPVKIASSIEFALRTGHQNESIAVPENLFEMVNPLTSLILEKVLQKWQNQELLSVHVIQDLVEEALMDKRHFSAAKAYILKQANEGKVHPKTEPRSAKAHTFQVKTKSGEPRSISEDEIRNKIAFACKGFESIIQVEELTQSTIQNFYEGILEDEVDQAMVLAARAMVEKDPCYAEISARLLLDIVYREALGISMMDPSLNRRHKEYFPNYIRRGISLGRLSHELLDFDLTKLQEALEISRDFSFKYLGLQTLYDRYFIHHERKRMETPQIFWMRVAMGLAIKEANRTERAIEFYHTLSQFHFVSSTPTLFNAGTQHSQLSSCYLSTVMDDLENIFKIVSDDARLSKWAG
;
A
#
# COMPACT_ATOMS: atom_id res chain seq x y z
N MET A 1 -79.31 11.03 22.05
CA MET A 1 -79.35 10.29 20.78
C MET A 1 -79.36 11.32 19.67
N SER A 2 -78.45 11.43 18.72
CA SER A 2 -77.17 10.78 18.42
C SER A 2 -76.70 11.50 17.16
N GLU A 3 -75.99 12.61 17.31
CA GLU A 3 -75.42 13.39 16.20
C GLU A 3 -74.01 13.84 16.60
N GLU A 4 -73.09 12.89 16.65
CA GLU A 4 -71.68 13.21 16.90
C GLU A 4 -70.81 12.05 16.41
N LYS A 5 -70.75 11.84 15.09
CA LYS A 5 -69.82 10.88 14.48
C LYS A 5 -69.68 11.07 12.96
N THR A 6 -69.37 12.29 12.51
CA THR A 6 -69.12 12.50 11.06
C THR A 6 -68.21 13.67 10.71
N THR A 7 -67.33 14.14 11.61
CA THR A 7 -66.52 15.36 11.31
C THR A 7 -65.01 15.21 11.44
N THR A 8 -64.49 14.06 11.90
CA THR A 8 -63.03 13.89 12.11
C THR A 8 -62.31 13.12 10.98
N SER A 9 -63.03 12.49 10.05
CA SER A 9 -62.48 11.57 9.04
C SER A 9 -62.06 12.18 7.68
N SER A 10 -62.09 13.50 7.49
CA SER A 10 -61.71 14.14 6.21
C SER A 10 -60.49 15.07 6.28
N ALA A 11 -59.88 15.25 7.46
CA ALA A 11 -58.87 16.27 7.69
C ALA A 11 -57.45 15.88 7.19
N LEU A 12 -57.11 14.58 7.17
CA LEU A 12 -55.76 14.10 6.81
C LEU A 12 -55.51 14.00 5.29
N ILE A 13 -56.57 13.77 4.51
CA ILE A 13 -56.50 13.60 3.05
C ILE A 13 -56.46 14.96 2.32
N ASN A 14 -57.02 16.02 2.95
CA ASN A 14 -57.08 17.38 2.40
C ASN A 14 -55.88 18.28 2.77
N GLN A 15 -54.93 17.80 3.57
CA GLN A 15 -53.70 18.56 3.85
C GLN A 15 -52.67 18.32 2.75
N SER A 16 -52.25 19.41 2.09
CA SER A 16 -51.20 19.38 1.06
C SER A 16 -49.82 18.97 1.60
N TRP A 17 -49.63 19.00 2.92
CA TRP A 17 -48.37 18.72 3.61
C TRP A 17 -48.65 17.97 4.93
N VAL A 18 -48.14 16.74 5.07
CA VAL A 18 -48.26 15.96 6.31
C VAL A 18 -47.03 16.22 7.18
N LYS A 19 -47.24 16.71 8.40
CA LYS A 19 -46.18 16.96 9.40
C LYS A 19 -46.07 15.78 10.38
N ASN A 20 -44.86 15.46 10.82
CA ASN A 20 -44.65 14.49 11.91
C ASN A 20 -44.95 15.12 13.29
N ASN A 21 -44.92 14.33 14.36
CA ASN A 21 -45.19 14.79 15.74
C ASN A 21 -44.24 15.91 16.24
N ASN A 22 -43.12 16.14 15.53
CA ASN A 22 -42.15 17.18 15.83
C ASN A 22 -42.34 18.45 14.95
N GLY A 23 -43.43 18.54 14.19
CA GLY A 23 -43.74 19.70 13.33
C GLY A 23 -42.98 19.74 12.00
N VAL A 24 -42.17 18.72 11.68
CA VAL A 24 -41.35 18.65 10.47
C VAL A 24 -42.15 18.04 9.31
N SER A 25 -42.10 18.69 8.15
CA SER A 25 -42.72 18.19 6.92
C SER A 25 -42.09 16.86 6.49
N LEU A 26 -42.89 15.81 6.30
CA LEU A 26 -42.38 14.53 5.81
C LEU A 26 -41.82 14.69 4.38
N THR A 27 -40.72 13.99 4.09
CA THR A 27 -40.11 13.92 2.76
C THR A 27 -39.99 12.48 2.28
N VAL A 28 -39.94 12.30 0.97
CA VAL A 28 -39.84 11.01 0.27
C VAL A 28 -38.69 11.06 -0.72
N VAL A 29 -37.83 10.06 -0.70
CA VAL A 29 -36.74 9.90 -1.66
C VAL A 29 -37.23 9.12 -2.89
N LYS A 30 -37.19 9.78 -4.05
CA LYS A 30 -37.45 9.16 -5.36
C LYS A 30 -36.28 8.27 -5.78
N ARG A 31 -36.52 7.35 -6.72
CA ARG A 31 -35.49 6.43 -7.25
C ARG A 31 -34.26 7.14 -7.83
N ASN A 32 -34.46 8.32 -8.41
CA ASN A 32 -33.39 9.19 -8.91
C ASN A 32 -32.61 9.93 -7.80
N GLY A 33 -32.81 9.59 -6.53
CA GLY A 33 -32.15 10.20 -5.38
C GLY A 33 -32.78 11.53 -4.94
N HIS A 34 -33.70 12.13 -5.71
CA HIS A 34 -34.32 13.38 -5.32
C HIS A 34 -35.25 13.20 -4.12
N VAL A 35 -35.06 14.06 -3.13
CA VAL A 35 -35.93 14.18 -1.97
C VAL A 35 -37.06 15.17 -2.30
N VAL A 36 -38.31 14.73 -2.18
CA VAL A 36 -39.50 15.56 -2.42
C VAL A 36 -40.41 15.56 -1.20
N PRO A 37 -41.24 16.59 -1.02
CA PRO A 37 -42.24 16.60 0.04
C PRO A 37 -43.23 15.43 -0.08
N PHE A 38 -43.59 14.83 1.06
CA PHE A 38 -44.57 13.76 1.14
C PHE A 38 -45.97 14.30 0.79
N ASN A 39 -46.65 13.63 -0.14
CA ASN A 39 -47.98 14.00 -0.61
C ASN A 39 -48.92 12.80 -0.55
N ALA A 40 -49.86 12.84 0.41
CA ALA A 40 -50.84 11.78 0.63
C ALA A 40 -51.82 11.61 -0.55
N GLN A 41 -52.13 12.68 -1.28
CA GLN A 41 -53.03 12.62 -2.44
C GLN A 41 -52.46 11.79 -3.58
N ARG A 42 -51.12 11.70 -3.71
CA ARG A 42 -50.49 10.83 -4.71
C ARG A 42 -50.68 9.35 -4.40
N ILE A 43 -50.70 8.98 -3.12
CA ILE A 43 -50.99 7.61 -2.68
C ILE A 43 -52.46 7.30 -2.95
N HIS A 44 -53.36 8.23 -2.59
CA HIS A 44 -54.79 8.10 -2.84
C HIS A 44 -55.09 7.84 -4.33
N ARG A 45 -54.56 8.67 -5.23
CA ARG A 45 -54.73 8.52 -6.68
C ARG A 45 -54.15 7.20 -7.22
N ALA A 46 -53.04 6.73 -6.66
CA ALA A 46 -52.41 5.48 -7.08
C ALA A 46 -53.26 4.26 -6.70
N ILE A 47 -53.85 4.27 -5.49
CA ILE A 47 -54.80 3.24 -5.05
C ILE A 47 -56.08 3.33 -5.89
N GLU A 48 -56.63 4.53 -6.08
CA GLU A 48 -57.82 4.77 -6.92
C GLU A 48 -57.64 4.24 -8.34
N SER A 49 -56.48 4.46 -8.96
CA SER A 49 -56.17 3.95 -10.30
C SER A 49 -56.17 2.42 -10.34
N ALA A 50 -55.65 1.74 -9.32
CA ALA A 50 -55.68 0.29 -9.24
C ALA A 50 -57.11 -0.26 -9.05
N PHE A 51 -57.96 0.45 -8.30
CA PHE A 51 -59.38 0.10 -8.18
C PHE A 51 -60.12 0.28 -9.52
N LYS A 52 -59.85 1.37 -10.27
CA LYS A 52 -60.42 1.60 -11.61
C LYS A 52 -60.06 0.50 -12.60
N ASP A 53 -58.80 0.10 -12.60
CA ASP A 53 -58.27 -0.90 -13.53
C ASP A 53 -58.87 -2.29 -13.30
N VAL A 54 -58.94 -2.72 -12.04
CA VAL A 54 -59.47 -4.05 -11.69
C VAL A 54 -60.99 -4.14 -11.82
N LYS A 55 -61.72 -3.08 -11.48
CA LYS A 55 -63.19 -3.05 -11.60
C LYS A 55 -63.67 -2.62 -12.99
N LYS A 56 -62.76 -2.30 -13.93
CA LYS A 56 -63.04 -1.87 -15.32
C LYS A 56 -64.13 -0.79 -15.41
N THR A 57 -64.19 0.11 -14.43
CA THR A 57 -65.25 1.10 -14.30
C THR A 57 -64.62 2.46 -13.96
N SER A 58 -65.05 3.51 -14.68
CA SER A 58 -64.56 4.88 -14.48
C SER A 58 -65.13 5.55 -13.23
N ASP A 59 -66.27 5.05 -12.74
CA ASP A 59 -66.98 5.53 -11.56
C ASP A 59 -66.62 4.72 -10.32
N VAL A 60 -65.90 5.37 -9.39
CA VAL A 60 -65.39 4.76 -8.15
C VAL A 60 -66.09 5.34 -6.91
N THR A 61 -67.21 6.03 -7.13
CA THR A 61 -67.91 6.79 -6.08
C THR A 61 -68.33 5.92 -4.91
N SER A 62 -68.66 4.65 -5.16
CA SER A 62 -69.02 3.64 -4.14
C SER A 62 -67.85 3.15 -3.28
N PHE A 63 -66.61 3.28 -3.73
CA PHE A 63 -65.41 2.83 -3.00
C PHE A 63 -64.57 3.99 -2.46
N TYR A 64 -65.04 5.25 -2.61
CA TYR A 64 -64.29 6.43 -2.20
C TYR A 64 -63.95 6.43 -0.70
N GLN A 65 -64.89 5.99 0.15
CA GLN A 65 -64.67 5.85 1.59
C GLN A 65 -63.66 4.74 1.92
N GLU A 66 -63.71 3.61 1.20
CA GLU A 66 -62.78 2.49 1.38
C GLU A 66 -61.35 2.89 0.96
N ILE A 67 -61.19 3.52 -0.21
CA ILE A 67 -59.91 4.04 -0.71
C ILE A 67 -59.34 5.09 0.26
N GLY A 68 -60.19 5.96 0.81
CA GLY A 68 -59.82 6.91 1.86
C GLY A 68 -59.24 6.21 3.08
N SER A 69 -59.96 5.22 3.63
CA SER A 69 -59.52 4.46 4.81
C SER A 69 -58.20 3.69 4.57
N LEU A 70 -58.00 3.12 3.38
CA LEU A 70 -56.76 2.45 3.00
C LEU A 70 -55.59 3.44 2.91
N THR A 71 -55.85 4.61 2.33
CA THR A 71 -54.86 5.70 2.24
C THR A 71 -54.43 6.15 3.62
N GLU A 72 -55.36 6.32 4.57
CA GLU A 72 -55.05 6.74 5.95
C GLU A 72 -54.16 5.72 6.68
N VAL A 73 -54.41 4.42 6.50
CA VAL A 73 -53.58 3.36 7.10
C VAL A 73 -52.15 3.36 6.54
N VAL A 74 -52.01 3.61 5.23
CA VAL A 74 -50.69 3.73 4.58
C VAL A 74 -49.95 4.96 5.10
N VAL A 75 -50.61 6.11 5.14
CA VAL A 75 -50.03 7.38 5.61
C VAL A 75 -49.60 7.27 7.07
N SER A 76 -50.43 6.65 7.93
CA SER A 76 -50.11 6.43 9.35
C SER A 76 -48.87 5.55 9.53
N SER A 77 -48.75 4.49 8.73
CA SER A 77 -47.56 3.62 8.72
C SER A 77 -46.30 4.38 8.28
N CYS A 78 -46.41 5.26 7.27
CA CYS A 78 -45.29 6.08 6.80
C CYS A 78 -44.82 7.08 7.88
N ILE A 79 -45.74 7.69 8.62
CA ILE A 79 -45.41 8.57 9.74
C ILE A 79 -44.67 7.79 10.84
N GLN A 80 -45.12 6.58 11.14
CA GLN A 80 -44.47 5.71 12.13
C GLN A 80 -43.04 5.31 11.73
N ASP A 81 -42.83 4.91 10.47
CA ASP A 81 -41.50 4.56 9.95
C ASP A 81 -40.56 5.78 9.96
N SER A 82 -41.07 6.96 9.61
CA SER A 82 -40.30 8.20 9.67
C SER A 82 -39.88 8.57 11.11
N ASN A 83 -40.79 8.40 12.08
CA ASN A 83 -40.50 8.64 13.50
C ASN A 83 -39.45 7.67 14.07
N GLN A 84 -39.32 6.47 13.49
CA GLN A 84 -38.26 5.51 13.81
C GLN A 84 -36.92 5.81 13.12
N GLY A 85 -36.81 6.94 12.41
CA GLY A 85 -35.61 7.33 11.69
C GLY A 85 -35.37 6.59 10.37
N LYS A 86 -36.37 5.87 9.84
CA LYS A 86 -36.25 5.24 8.52
C LYS A 86 -36.48 6.26 7.41
N THR A 87 -35.62 6.23 6.40
CA THR A 87 -35.78 7.02 5.18
C THR A 87 -36.97 6.50 4.36
N LEU A 88 -37.98 7.34 4.13
CA LEU A 88 -39.11 7.00 3.28
C LEU A 88 -38.70 7.03 1.80
N THR A 89 -38.76 5.88 1.14
CA THR A 89 -38.51 5.78 -0.31
C THR A 89 -39.82 5.55 -1.06
N VAL A 90 -39.89 5.94 -2.34
CA VAL A 90 -41.06 5.65 -3.17
C VAL A 90 -41.36 4.15 -3.23
N GLU A 91 -40.33 3.30 -3.27
CA GLU A 91 -40.50 1.84 -3.25
C GLU A 91 -41.07 1.35 -1.93
N GLY A 92 -40.53 1.82 -0.80
CA GLY A 92 -41.04 1.45 0.52
C GLY A 92 -42.51 1.82 0.69
N ILE A 93 -42.94 2.98 0.16
CA ILE A 93 -44.36 3.37 0.17
C ILE A 93 -45.18 2.45 -0.74
N GLN A 94 -44.68 2.10 -1.92
CA GLN A 94 -45.36 1.15 -2.82
C GLN A 94 -45.52 -0.24 -2.20
N ASP A 95 -44.48 -0.74 -1.53
CA ASP A 95 -44.49 -2.03 -0.84
C ASP A 95 -45.48 -1.99 0.34
N LEU A 96 -45.55 -0.88 1.09
CA LEU A 96 -46.54 -0.69 2.14
C LEU A 96 -47.98 -0.69 1.60
N VAL A 97 -48.22 -0.03 0.46
CA VAL A 97 -49.54 -0.06 -0.22
C VAL A 97 -49.92 -1.49 -0.58
N GLU A 98 -48.99 -2.27 -1.14
CA GLU A 98 -49.22 -3.69 -1.47
C GLU A 98 -49.56 -4.51 -0.23
N ILE A 99 -48.76 -4.41 0.83
CA ILE A 99 -48.96 -5.15 2.08
C ILE A 99 -50.34 -4.80 2.69
N ILE A 100 -50.73 -3.53 2.68
CA ILE A 100 -51.99 -3.08 3.26
C ILE A 100 -53.19 -3.54 2.42
N LEU A 101 -53.11 -3.48 1.09
CA LEU A 101 -54.14 -4.01 0.19
C LEU A 101 -54.32 -5.53 0.38
N MET A 102 -53.21 -6.28 0.48
CA MET A 102 -53.22 -7.71 0.74
C MET A 102 -53.83 -8.04 2.12
N LYS A 103 -53.43 -7.31 3.17
CA LYS A 103 -53.89 -7.53 4.55
C LYS A 103 -55.38 -7.23 4.73
N LYS A 104 -55.94 -6.32 3.93
CA LYS A 104 -57.36 -5.96 3.93
C LYS A 104 -58.21 -6.83 2.99
N GLY A 105 -57.62 -7.83 2.34
CA GLY A 105 -58.33 -8.81 1.49
C GLY A 105 -58.54 -8.37 0.04
N TYR A 106 -58.01 -7.23 -0.38
CA TYR A 106 -58.13 -6.72 -1.76
C TYR A 106 -57.05 -7.32 -2.69
N HIS A 107 -57.03 -8.64 -2.80
CA HIS A 107 -55.99 -9.38 -3.54
C HIS A 107 -55.99 -9.10 -5.04
N ASP A 108 -57.17 -8.87 -5.61
CA ASP A 108 -57.37 -8.51 -7.03
C ASP A 108 -56.78 -7.12 -7.32
N VAL A 109 -57.09 -6.13 -6.48
CA VAL A 109 -56.57 -4.75 -6.57
C VAL A 109 -55.05 -4.71 -6.34
N ALA A 110 -54.54 -5.45 -5.35
CA ALA A 110 -53.10 -5.55 -5.10
C ALA A 110 -52.35 -6.08 -6.34
N ARG A 111 -52.90 -7.11 -7.01
CA ARG A 111 -52.31 -7.65 -8.24
C ARG A 111 -52.31 -6.62 -9.38
N GLY A 112 -53.42 -5.89 -9.59
CA GLY A 112 -53.50 -4.82 -10.57
C GLY A 112 -52.49 -3.70 -10.30
N TYR A 113 -52.34 -3.30 -9.04
CA TYR A 113 -51.34 -2.31 -8.60
C TYR A 113 -49.90 -2.76 -8.90
N ILE A 114 -49.57 -4.04 -8.65
CA ILE A 114 -48.24 -4.60 -8.93
C ILE A 114 -47.95 -4.62 -10.44
N THR A 115 -48.93 -5.00 -11.27
CA THR A 115 -48.78 -4.98 -12.74
C THR A 115 -48.56 -3.57 -13.25
N TYR A 116 -49.39 -2.61 -12.83
CA TYR A 116 -49.24 -1.19 -13.18
C TYR A 116 -47.86 -0.64 -12.79
N ARG A 117 -47.36 -0.97 -11.59
CA ARG A 117 -46.01 -0.62 -11.13
C ARG A 117 -44.92 -1.24 -12.02
N ASN A 118 -45.06 -2.49 -12.43
CA ASN A 118 -44.07 -3.21 -13.23
C ASN A 118 -44.01 -2.71 -14.68
N GLU A 119 -45.15 -2.42 -15.31
CA GLU A 119 -45.21 -1.82 -16.65
C GLU A 119 -44.57 -0.43 -16.66
N HIS A 120 -44.87 0.38 -15.65
CA HIS A 120 -44.24 1.68 -15.44
C HIS A 120 -42.78 1.61 -14.98
N LYS A 121 -42.29 0.44 -14.57
CA LYS A 121 -40.87 0.18 -14.26
C LYS A 121 -40.09 -0.16 -15.53
N ALA A 122 -40.67 -0.94 -16.44
CA ALA A 122 -40.06 -1.33 -17.71
C ALA A 122 -39.89 -0.15 -18.70
N ILE A 123 -40.83 0.80 -18.73
CA ILE A 123 -40.77 1.98 -19.61
C ILE A 123 -39.60 2.93 -19.27
N ARG A 124 -38.94 2.75 -18.11
CA ARG A 124 -37.92 3.68 -17.58
C ARG A 124 -36.52 3.06 -17.42
N GLU A 125 -36.26 1.89 -18.02
CA GLU A 125 -34.97 1.18 -17.94
C GLU A 125 -33.83 1.75 -18.82
N GLN A 126 -33.98 2.94 -19.40
CA GLN A 126 -32.89 3.66 -20.08
C GLN A 126 -32.38 4.81 -19.20
N GLY A 127 -31.28 4.60 -18.49
CA GLY A 127 -30.67 5.64 -17.64
C GLY A 127 -29.75 5.10 -16.54
N ILE A 128 -29.62 5.87 -15.46
CA ILE A 128 -28.69 5.64 -14.33
C ILE A 128 -28.88 4.29 -13.62
N ASP A 129 -30.05 3.68 -13.78
CA ASP A 129 -30.40 2.35 -13.24
C ASP A 129 -29.60 1.19 -13.89
N SER A 130 -28.91 1.46 -15.00
CA SER A 130 -28.00 0.53 -15.67
C SER A 130 -26.55 0.58 -15.16
N VAL A 131 -26.19 1.64 -14.42
CA VAL A 131 -24.82 1.85 -13.93
C VAL A 131 -24.48 0.84 -12.84
N ARG A 132 -23.32 0.20 -12.98
CA ARG A 132 -22.77 -0.75 -12.01
C ARG A 132 -21.45 -0.26 -11.45
N ILE A 133 -21.25 -0.51 -10.16
CA ILE A 133 -20.09 -0.05 -9.39
C ILE A 133 -19.49 -1.17 -8.55
N PHE A 134 -18.18 -1.14 -8.37
CA PHE A 134 -17.47 -2.07 -7.49
C PHE A 134 -17.63 -1.68 -6.02
N ARG A 135 -17.92 -2.67 -5.18
CA ARG A 135 -17.96 -2.51 -3.71
C ARG A 135 -16.53 -2.28 -3.16
N ARG A 136 -16.42 -1.92 -1.88
CA ARG A 136 -15.15 -1.68 -1.17
C ARG A 136 -14.15 -2.86 -1.25
N ASP A 137 -14.63 -4.07 -1.53
CA ASP A 137 -13.81 -5.29 -1.69
C ASP A 137 -13.14 -5.43 -3.08
N GLY A 138 -13.42 -4.50 -4.01
CA GLY A 138 -12.85 -4.49 -5.36
C GLY A 138 -13.36 -5.61 -6.30
N SER A 139 -14.25 -6.50 -5.83
CA SER A 139 -14.65 -7.71 -6.57
C SER A 139 -16.16 -7.82 -6.76
N THR A 140 -16.96 -7.29 -5.83
CA THR A 140 -18.42 -7.38 -5.92
C THR A 140 -18.99 -6.22 -6.75
N LEU A 141 -19.67 -6.55 -7.86
CA LEU A 141 -20.33 -5.58 -8.72
C LEU A 141 -21.81 -5.38 -8.31
N VAL A 142 -22.18 -4.16 -7.94
CA VAL A 142 -23.53 -3.80 -7.47
C VAL A 142 -24.13 -2.69 -8.34
N ARG A 143 -25.45 -2.64 -8.49
CA ARG A 143 -26.13 -1.52 -9.14
C ARG A 143 -26.00 -0.25 -8.32
N LEU A 144 -25.74 0.88 -8.99
CA LEU A 144 -25.73 2.19 -8.37
C LEU A 144 -27.09 2.48 -7.76
N ASN A 145 -27.11 2.93 -6.50
CA ASN A 145 -28.34 3.35 -5.83
C ASN A 145 -28.25 4.84 -5.47
N PRO A 146 -28.89 5.73 -6.27
CA PRO A 146 -28.91 7.17 -6.03
C PRO A 146 -29.44 7.57 -4.65
N VAL A 147 -30.32 6.76 -4.05
CA VAL A 147 -30.86 7.01 -2.70
C VAL A 147 -29.74 7.00 -1.66
N LYS A 148 -28.75 6.11 -1.80
CA LYS A 148 -27.62 6.04 -0.85
C LYS A 148 -26.75 7.31 -0.92
N ILE A 149 -26.58 7.87 -2.11
CA ILE A 149 -25.85 9.12 -2.31
C ILE A 149 -26.61 10.26 -1.61
N ALA A 150 -27.90 10.43 -1.90
CA ALA A 150 -28.74 11.45 -1.30
C ALA A 150 -28.78 11.36 0.25
N SER A 151 -28.99 10.17 0.80
CA SER A 151 -28.99 9.95 2.26
C SER A 151 -27.62 10.25 2.89
N SER A 152 -26.52 10.00 2.18
CA SER A 152 -25.18 10.29 2.67
C SER A 152 -24.87 11.79 2.71
N ILE A 153 -25.35 12.54 1.72
CA ILE A 153 -25.26 14.02 1.65
C ILE A 153 -26.16 14.64 2.72
N GLU A 154 -27.40 14.15 2.86
CA GLU A 154 -28.33 14.62 3.88
C GLU A 154 -27.75 14.46 5.29
N PHE A 155 -27.17 13.28 5.56
CA PHE A 155 -26.47 13.02 6.82
C PHE A 155 -25.31 14.01 7.04
N ALA A 156 -24.49 14.25 6.02
CA ALA A 156 -23.35 15.16 6.09
C ALA A 156 -23.79 16.59 6.40
N LEU A 157 -24.82 17.09 5.71
CA LEU A 157 -25.36 18.44 5.92
C LEU A 157 -25.95 18.59 7.32
N ARG A 158 -26.78 17.64 7.79
CA ARG A 158 -27.35 17.68 9.15
C ARG A 158 -26.26 17.72 10.21
N THR A 159 -25.26 16.86 10.07
CA THR A 159 -24.14 16.76 11.03
C THR A 159 -23.27 18.02 11.00
N GLY A 160 -23.01 18.58 9.81
CA GLY A 160 -22.30 19.84 9.64
C GLY A 160 -22.99 21.00 10.34
N HIS A 161 -24.30 21.17 10.12
CA HIS A 161 -25.10 22.22 10.77
C HIS A 161 -25.14 22.07 12.30
N GLN A 162 -25.27 20.83 12.81
CA GLN A 162 -25.23 20.56 14.25
C GLN A 162 -23.87 20.93 14.87
N ASN A 163 -22.77 20.60 14.20
CA ASN A 163 -21.42 20.94 14.69
C ASN A 163 -21.15 22.45 14.69
N GLU A 164 -21.81 23.21 13.83
CA GLU A 164 -21.71 24.68 13.76
C GLU A 164 -22.75 25.39 14.65
N SER A 165 -23.59 24.66 15.39
CA SER A 165 -24.71 25.20 16.18
C SER A 165 -25.71 26.02 15.35
N ILE A 166 -25.81 25.73 14.05
CA ILE A 166 -26.74 26.39 13.12
C ILE A 166 -28.03 25.56 13.07
N ALA A 167 -29.20 26.22 13.14
CA ALA A 167 -30.48 25.55 12.96
C ALA A 167 -30.56 24.84 11.60
N VAL A 168 -30.92 23.56 11.60
CA VAL A 168 -31.07 22.79 10.36
C VAL A 168 -32.23 23.39 9.55
N PRO A 169 -32.03 23.79 8.29
CA PRO A 169 -33.10 24.35 7.46
C PRO A 169 -34.29 23.37 7.31
N GLU A 170 -35.52 23.88 7.38
CA GLU A 170 -36.73 23.06 7.20
C GLU A 170 -36.77 22.36 5.81
N ASN A 171 -36.18 22.99 4.79
CA ASN A 171 -36.15 22.50 3.40
C ASN A 171 -34.76 21.99 2.99
N LEU A 172 -34.16 21.10 3.79
CA LEU A 172 -32.83 20.54 3.51
C LEU A 172 -32.72 19.87 2.11
N PHE A 173 -33.83 19.39 1.55
CA PHE A 173 -33.89 18.81 0.22
C PHE A 173 -33.52 19.78 -0.91
N GLU A 174 -33.70 21.09 -0.74
CA GLU A 174 -33.30 22.11 -1.73
C GLU A 174 -31.77 22.20 -1.88
N MET A 175 -31.03 21.77 -0.84
CA MET A 175 -29.56 21.67 -0.87
C MET A 175 -29.10 20.29 -1.34
N VAL A 176 -29.78 19.22 -0.89
CA VAL A 176 -29.43 17.82 -1.22
C VAL A 176 -29.65 17.51 -2.70
N ASN A 177 -30.75 18.00 -3.29
CA ASN A 177 -31.13 17.66 -4.65
C ASN A 177 -30.13 18.14 -5.71
N PRO A 178 -29.69 19.42 -5.73
CA PRO A 178 -28.68 19.88 -6.68
C PRO A 178 -27.35 19.14 -6.56
N LEU A 179 -26.91 18.84 -5.34
CA LEU A 179 -25.69 18.07 -5.07
C LEU A 179 -25.82 16.64 -5.61
N THR A 180 -26.95 15.99 -5.34
CA THR A 180 -27.23 14.63 -5.83
C THR A 180 -27.25 14.60 -7.35
N SER A 181 -27.94 15.55 -8.01
CA SER A 181 -27.97 15.63 -9.47
C SER A 181 -26.57 15.82 -10.07
N LEU A 182 -25.75 16.71 -9.49
CA LEU A 182 -24.38 16.97 -9.94
C LEU A 182 -23.51 15.71 -9.85
N ILE A 183 -23.60 14.96 -8.75
CA ILE A 183 -22.83 13.73 -8.56
C ILE A 183 -23.29 12.66 -9.56
N LEU A 184 -24.60 12.50 -9.75
CA LEU A 184 -25.14 11.53 -10.70
C LEU A 184 -24.74 11.85 -12.14
N GLU A 185 -24.68 13.13 -12.53
CA GLU A 185 -24.19 13.57 -13.83
C GLU A 185 -22.71 13.24 -14.02
N LYS A 186 -21.86 13.57 -13.03
CA LYS A 186 -20.43 13.20 -13.06
C LYS A 186 -20.23 11.68 -13.13
N VAL A 187 -21.02 10.91 -12.40
CA VAL A 187 -20.97 9.43 -12.44
C VAL A 187 -21.37 8.89 -13.81
N LEU A 188 -22.43 9.43 -14.43
CA LEU A 188 -22.85 9.04 -15.78
C LEU A 188 -21.78 9.38 -16.83
N GLN A 189 -21.16 10.55 -16.73
CA GLN A 189 -20.08 10.94 -17.64
C GLN A 189 -18.88 9.99 -17.54
N LYS A 190 -18.44 9.67 -16.32
CA LYS A 190 -17.36 8.70 -16.07
C LYS A 190 -17.72 7.30 -16.58
N TRP A 191 -18.97 6.87 -16.40
CA TRP A 191 -19.46 5.60 -16.93
C TRP A 191 -19.47 5.55 -18.46
N GLN A 192 -19.92 6.63 -19.12
CA GLN A 192 -19.90 6.75 -20.59
C GLN A 192 -18.48 6.72 -21.16
N ASN A 193 -17.51 7.27 -20.41
CA ASN A 193 -16.08 7.22 -20.75
C ASN A 193 -15.42 5.86 -20.46
N GLN A 194 -16.19 4.84 -20.08
CA GLN A 194 -15.69 3.51 -19.71
C GLN A 194 -14.72 3.51 -18.52
N GLU A 195 -14.80 4.49 -17.62
CA GLU A 195 -14.00 4.49 -16.39
C GLU A 195 -14.52 3.44 -15.40
N LEU A 196 -13.59 2.87 -14.62
CA LEU A 196 -13.93 1.90 -13.59
C LEU A 196 -14.53 2.61 -12.37
N LEU A 197 -15.83 2.44 -12.13
CA LEU A 197 -16.54 3.04 -11.01
C LEU A 197 -16.48 2.14 -9.77
N SER A 198 -15.96 2.67 -8.66
CA SER A 198 -15.99 2.02 -7.34
C SER A 198 -16.73 2.88 -6.31
N VAL A 199 -17.05 2.30 -5.15
CA VAL A 199 -17.61 3.06 -4.02
C VAL A 199 -16.70 4.22 -3.61
N HIS A 200 -15.37 4.06 -3.69
CA HIS A 200 -14.41 5.14 -3.38
C HIS A 200 -14.54 6.31 -4.35
N VAL A 201 -14.68 6.03 -5.65
CA VAL A 201 -14.89 7.08 -6.67
C VAL A 201 -16.15 7.88 -6.38
N ILE A 202 -17.23 7.25 -5.91
CA ILE A 202 -18.46 7.97 -5.55
C ILE A 202 -18.26 8.79 -4.27
N GLN A 203 -17.52 8.27 -3.28
CA GLN A 203 -17.20 9.00 -2.06
C GLN A 203 -16.41 10.27 -2.38
N ASP A 204 -15.39 10.16 -3.23
CA ASP A 204 -14.58 11.30 -3.68
C ASP A 204 -15.45 12.35 -4.40
N LEU A 205 -16.37 11.91 -5.28
CA LEU A 205 -17.31 12.81 -5.95
C LEU A 205 -18.28 13.50 -4.99
N VAL A 206 -18.69 12.83 -3.91
CA VAL A 206 -19.53 13.43 -2.86
C VAL A 206 -18.73 14.49 -2.08
N GLU A 207 -17.48 14.19 -1.73
CA GLU A 207 -16.58 15.12 -1.04
C GLU A 207 -16.29 16.36 -1.89
N GLU A 208 -15.91 16.15 -3.16
CA GLU A 208 -15.67 17.21 -4.14
C GLU A 208 -16.91 18.10 -4.30
N ALA A 209 -18.10 17.51 -4.49
CA ALA A 209 -19.34 18.27 -4.64
C ALA A 209 -19.69 19.11 -3.40
N LEU A 210 -19.44 18.59 -2.19
CA LEU A 210 -19.64 19.33 -0.94
C LEU A 210 -18.63 20.47 -0.80
N MET A 211 -17.36 20.25 -1.15
CA MET A 211 -16.32 21.29 -1.11
C MET A 211 -16.55 22.39 -2.15
N ASP A 212 -16.89 22.03 -3.39
CA ASP A 212 -17.17 22.96 -4.49
C ASP A 212 -18.34 23.90 -4.17
N LYS A 213 -19.37 23.38 -3.50
CA LYS A 213 -20.52 24.19 -3.04
C LYS A 213 -20.26 24.88 -1.69
N ARG A 214 -19.03 24.87 -1.20
CA ARG A 214 -18.57 25.52 0.04
C ARG A 214 -19.27 25.02 1.30
N HIS A 215 -19.76 23.78 1.30
CA HIS A 215 -20.31 23.12 2.48
C HIS A 215 -19.20 22.44 3.29
N PHE A 216 -18.22 23.23 3.77
CA PHE A 216 -17.00 22.71 4.39
C PHE A 216 -17.26 21.92 5.68
N SER A 217 -18.22 22.36 6.51
CA SER A 217 -18.60 21.64 7.74
C SER A 217 -19.25 20.30 7.45
N ALA A 218 -20.09 20.23 6.42
CA ALA A 218 -20.69 18.99 5.94
C ALA A 218 -19.64 18.07 5.31
N ALA A 219 -18.72 18.59 4.49
CA ALA A 219 -17.61 17.83 3.91
C ALA A 219 -16.73 17.23 5.02
N LYS A 220 -16.36 18.02 6.03
CA LYS A 220 -15.60 17.54 7.20
C LYS A 220 -16.35 16.43 7.95
N ALA A 221 -17.65 16.59 8.19
CA ALA A 221 -18.46 15.56 8.85
C ALA A 221 -18.55 14.27 8.02
N TYR A 222 -18.65 14.38 6.70
CA TYR A 222 -18.65 13.26 5.77
C TYR A 222 -17.31 12.50 5.81
N ILE A 223 -16.18 13.20 5.67
CA ILE A 223 -14.82 12.63 5.70
C ILE A 223 -14.57 11.92 7.03
N LEU A 224 -14.94 12.54 8.16
CA LEU A 224 -14.78 11.93 9.48
C LEU A 224 -15.61 10.64 9.63
N LYS A 225 -16.83 10.62 9.08
CA LYS A 225 -17.64 9.39 9.05
C LYS A 225 -16.99 8.31 8.21
N GLN A 226 -16.50 8.63 7.01
CA GLN A 226 -15.82 7.63 6.17
C GLN A 226 -14.54 7.12 6.82
N ALA A 227 -13.74 7.99 7.44
CA ALA A 227 -12.54 7.60 8.18
C ALA A 227 -12.86 6.71 9.38
N ASN A 228 -13.95 6.98 10.10
CA ASN A 228 -14.38 6.15 11.23
C ASN A 228 -15.01 4.82 10.78
N GLU A 229 -15.75 4.79 9.68
CA GLU A 229 -16.26 3.56 9.06
C GLU A 229 -15.14 2.72 8.42
N GLY A 230 -14.05 3.36 7.96
CA GLY A 230 -12.82 2.71 7.50
C GLY A 230 -11.96 2.17 8.64
N LYS A 231 -12.12 2.70 9.86
CA LYS A 231 -11.51 2.17 11.10
C LYS A 231 -12.29 1.01 11.73
N VAL A 232 -13.51 0.72 11.28
CA VAL A 232 -14.15 -0.56 11.56
C VAL A 232 -13.42 -1.59 10.72
N HIS A 233 -12.38 -2.16 11.29
CA HIS A 233 -11.63 -3.28 10.75
C HIS A 233 -12.59 -4.25 10.06
N PRO A 234 -12.25 -4.79 8.87
CA PRO A 234 -12.69 -6.14 8.59
C PRO A 234 -12.28 -6.92 9.85
N LYS A 235 -13.24 -7.47 10.59
CA LYS A 235 -12.95 -8.61 11.46
C LYS A 235 -12.50 -9.74 10.55
N THR A 236 -11.29 -9.64 10.01
CA THR A 236 -10.44 -10.80 9.89
C THR A 236 -10.33 -11.30 11.31
N GLU A 237 -11.10 -12.35 11.59
CA GLU A 237 -10.71 -13.36 12.57
C GLU A 237 -9.20 -13.51 12.54
N PRO A 238 -8.53 -13.76 13.68
CA PRO A 238 -7.11 -14.05 13.69
C PRO A 238 -6.87 -15.28 12.82
N ARG A 239 -6.59 -15.04 11.54
CA ARG A 239 -6.09 -16.03 10.61
C ARG A 239 -4.75 -16.39 11.23
N SER A 240 -4.69 -17.57 11.83
CA SER A 240 -3.47 -18.25 12.21
C SER A 240 -2.36 -17.81 11.24
N ALA A 241 -1.32 -17.18 11.80
CA ALA A 241 -0.16 -16.73 11.04
C ALA A 241 0.47 -17.95 10.37
N LYS A 242 0.05 -18.24 9.13
CA LYS A 242 0.84 -19.05 8.23
C LYS A 242 1.93 -18.11 7.73
N ALA A 243 3.15 -18.28 8.23
CA ALA A 243 4.32 -17.61 7.69
C ALA A 243 4.27 -17.68 6.16
N HIS A 244 4.32 -16.54 5.48
CA HIS A 244 4.36 -16.54 4.02
C HIS A 244 5.65 -17.23 3.58
N THR A 245 5.51 -18.25 2.75
CA THR A 245 6.63 -18.98 2.17
C THR A 245 6.75 -18.60 0.71
N PHE A 246 7.93 -18.15 0.30
CA PHE A 246 8.24 -17.77 -1.08
C PHE A 246 9.02 -18.90 -1.75
N GLN A 247 8.66 -19.22 -3.00
CA GLN A 247 9.41 -20.16 -3.84
C GLN A 247 10.59 -19.42 -4.48
N VAL A 248 11.79 -19.92 -4.24
CA VAL A 248 13.07 -19.36 -4.68
C VAL A 248 13.71 -20.34 -5.66
N LYS A 249 14.19 -19.80 -6.80
CA LYS A 249 14.94 -20.57 -7.78
C LYS A 249 16.43 -20.48 -7.46
N THR A 250 17.02 -21.64 -7.15
CA THR A 250 18.47 -21.78 -7.00
C THR A 250 19.14 -21.89 -8.38
N LYS A 251 20.45 -21.63 -8.45
CA LYS A 251 21.24 -21.79 -9.69
C LYS A 251 21.25 -23.23 -10.23
N SER A 252 21.05 -24.23 -9.36
CA SER A 252 20.92 -25.65 -9.75
C SER A 252 19.53 -26.00 -10.29
N GLY A 253 18.56 -25.08 -10.21
CA GLY A 253 17.17 -25.32 -10.61
C GLY A 253 16.33 -26.05 -9.57
N GLU A 254 16.91 -26.38 -8.40
CA GLU A 254 16.17 -26.98 -7.31
C GLU A 254 15.26 -25.94 -6.64
N PRO A 255 13.96 -26.23 -6.46
CA PRO A 255 13.04 -25.34 -5.78
C PRO A 255 13.39 -25.30 -4.28
N ARG A 256 13.81 -24.13 -3.82
CA ARG A 256 14.03 -23.84 -2.41
C ARG A 256 12.94 -22.90 -1.92
N SER A 257 12.43 -23.10 -0.72
CA SER A 257 11.52 -22.15 -0.10
C SER A 257 12.24 -21.27 0.92
N ILE A 258 11.90 -19.98 0.97
CA ILE A 258 12.30 -19.08 2.05
C ILE A 258 11.06 -18.58 2.79
N SER A 259 11.07 -18.65 4.11
CA SER A 259 9.99 -18.11 4.93
C SER A 259 10.19 -16.62 5.23
N GLU A 260 9.08 -15.91 5.43
CA GLU A 260 9.06 -14.54 5.97
C GLU A 260 9.82 -14.45 7.30
N ASP A 261 9.75 -15.49 8.14
CA ASP A 261 10.48 -15.55 9.42
C ASP A 261 12.00 -15.61 9.22
N GLU A 262 12.49 -16.33 8.21
CA GLU A 262 13.92 -16.35 7.87
C GLU A 262 14.42 -14.97 7.42
N ILE A 263 13.63 -14.27 6.59
CA ILE A 263 13.94 -12.90 6.14
C ILE A 263 13.96 -11.96 7.33
N ARG A 264 12.92 -12.02 8.18
CA ARG A 264 12.82 -11.21 9.40
C ARG A 264 14.01 -11.44 10.32
N ASN A 265 14.45 -12.69 10.50
CA ASN A 265 15.59 -13.03 11.35
C ASN A 265 16.91 -12.46 10.82
N LYS A 266 17.13 -12.52 9.50
CA LYS A 266 18.31 -11.88 8.86
C LYS A 266 18.32 -10.36 9.06
N ILE A 267 17.17 -9.71 8.82
CA ILE A 267 17.02 -8.27 9.00
C ILE A 267 17.22 -7.89 10.47
N ALA A 268 16.58 -8.61 11.40
CA ALA A 268 16.72 -8.38 12.84
C ALA A 268 18.17 -8.51 13.30
N PHE A 269 18.91 -9.49 12.78
CA PHE A 269 20.33 -9.64 13.08
C PHE A 269 21.16 -8.43 12.60
N ALA A 270 20.90 -7.94 11.39
CA ALA A 270 21.57 -6.74 10.87
C ALA A 270 21.24 -5.48 11.69
N CYS A 271 20.00 -5.37 12.19
CA CYS A 271 19.53 -4.24 12.99
C CYS A 271 20.01 -4.23 14.46
N LYS A 272 20.78 -5.23 14.92
CA LYS A 272 21.26 -5.28 16.32
C LYS A 272 22.00 -4.02 16.73
N GLY A 273 21.62 -3.41 17.85
CA GLY A 273 22.16 -2.13 18.34
C GLY A 273 21.42 -0.89 17.80
N PHE A 274 20.41 -1.06 16.96
CA PHE A 274 19.56 0.01 16.41
C PHE A 274 18.06 -0.21 16.69
N GLU A 275 17.72 -1.05 17.66
CA GLU A 275 16.35 -1.49 17.94
C GLU A 275 15.41 -0.36 18.37
N SER A 276 15.95 0.75 18.90
CA SER A 276 15.18 1.93 19.31
C SER A 276 14.77 2.84 18.15
N ILE A 277 15.47 2.73 17.01
CA ILE A 277 15.27 3.60 15.84
C ILE A 277 14.50 2.86 14.75
N ILE A 278 14.67 1.54 14.66
CA ILE A 278 14.29 0.78 13.47
C ILE A 278 13.16 -0.20 13.75
N GLN A 279 12.15 -0.12 12.90
CA GLN A 279 11.08 -1.10 12.86
C GLN A 279 11.44 -2.22 11.88
N VAL A 280 11.92 -3.34 12.43
CA VAL A 280 12.27 -4.55 11.65
C VAL A 280 11.11 -5.00 10.76
N GLU A 281 9.88 -4.86 11.25
CA GLU A 281 8.68 -5.27 10.51
C GLU A 281 8.46 -4.41 9.26
N GLU A 282 8.63 -3.08 9.34
CA GLU A 282 8.51 -2.19 8.17
C GLU A 282 9.52 -2.56 7.08
N LEU A 283 10.78 -2.81 7.49
CA LEU A 283 11.84 -3.20 6.56
C LEU A 283 11.60 -4.60 5.96
N THR A 284 11.05 -5.52 6.75
CA THR A 284 10.67 -6.87 6.28
C THR A 284 9.56 -6.79 5.24
N GLN A 285 8.50 -6.01 5.51
CA GLN A 285 7.41 -5.82 4.56
C GLN A 285 7.88 -5.12 3.28
N SER A 286 8.70 -4.07 3.39
CA SER A 286 9.31 -3.40 2.24
C SER A 286 10.16 -4.36 1.38
N THR A 287 10.92 -5.25 2.02
CA THR A 287 11.68 -6.29 1.32
C THR A 287 10.75 -7.24 0.55
N ILE A 288 9.72 -7.75 1.20
CA ILE A 288 8.78 -8.73 0.63
C ILE A 288 7.98 -8.14 -0.53
N GLN A 289 7.64 -6.86 -0.49
CA GLN A 289 6.94 -6.19 -1.59
C GLN A 289 7.73 -6.19 -2.91
N ASN A 290 9.05 -6.36 -2.83
CA ASN A 290 9.91 -6.48 -4.02
C ASN A 290 10.03 -7.92 -4.54
N PHE A 291 9.38 -8.90 -3.90
CA PHE A 291 9.45 -10.29 -4.32
C PHE A 291 8.45 -10.57 -5.44
N TYR A 292 8.85 -11.43 -6.36
CA TYR A 292 8.01 -11.95 -7.43
C TYR A 292 8.02 -13.48 -7.42
N GLU A 293 7.06 -14.10 -8.10
CA GLU A 293 6.96 -15.56 -8.13
C GLU A 293 8.18 -16.19 -8.80
N GLY A 294 8.92 -17.02 -8.04
CA GLY A 294 10.14 -17.68 -8.53
C GLY A 294 11.37 -16.79 -8.54
N ILE A 295 11.45 -15.79 -7.64
CA ILE A 295 12.64 -14.95 -7.40
C ILE A 295 13.93 -15.79 -7.29
N LEU A 296 15.03 -15.26 -7.83
CA LEU A 296 16.33 -15.93 -7.76
C LEU A 296 16.93 -15.82 -6.35
N GLU A 297 17.66 -16.83 -5.91
CA GLU A 297 18.30 -16.83 -4.57
C GLU A 297 19.22 -15.63 -4.35
N ASP A 298 20.02 -15.26 -5.36
CA ASP A 298 20.90 -14.08 -5.30
C ASP A 298 20.12 -12.77 -5.19
N GLU A 299 18.90 -12.71 -5.75
CA GLU A 299 18.06 -11.50 -5.75
C GLU A 299 17.33 -11.29 -4.43
N VAL A 300 17.05 -12.37 -3.67
CA VAL A 300 16.47 -12.26 -2.32
C VAL A 300 17.38 -11.43 -1.41
N ASP A 301 18.68 -11.71 -1.42
CA ASP A 301 19.62 -10.97 -0.60
C ASP A 301 19.82 -9.54 -1.09
N GLN A 302 19.84 -9.33 -2.41
CA GLN A 302 19.88 -7.99 -3.00
C GLN A 302 18.63 -7.17 -2.64
N ALA A 303 17.45 -7.77 -2.63
CA ALA A 303 16.21 -7.10 -2.24
C ALA A 303 16.28 -6.58 -0.80
N MET A 304 16.80 -7.37 0.15
CA MET A 304 17.03 -6.92 1.53
C MET A 304 17.98 -5.71 1.58
N VAL A 305 19.11 -5.79 0.88
CA VAL A 305 20.11 -4.72 0.83
C VAL A 305 19.53 -3.44 0.22
N LEU A 306 18.78 -3.54 -0.88
CA LEU A 306 18.17 -2.41 -1.56
C LEU A 306 17.04 -1.78 -0.74
N ALA A 307 16.20 -2.59 -0.09
CA ALA A 307 15.17 -2.11 0.81
C ALA A 307 15.76 -1.33 1.99
N ALA A 308 16.84 -1.84 2.59
CA ALA A 308 17.53 -1.12 3.66
C ALA A 308 18.20 0.16 3.14
N ARG A 309 18.82 0.11 1.96
CA ARG A 309 19.51 1.27 1.36
C ARG A 309 18.54 2.41 1.05
N ALA A 310 17.34 2.09 0.57
CA ALA A 310 16.32 3.10 0.28
C ALA A 310 15.93 3.89 1.54
N MET A 311 16.05 3.28 2.72
CA MET A 311 15.69 3.90 4.00
C MET A 311 16.79 4.81 4.57
N VAL A 312 17.96 4.90 3.92
CA VAL A 312 19.04 5.81 4.31
C VAL A 312 18.61 7.28 4.28
N GLU A 313 17.64 7.63 3.42
CA GLU A 313 17.06 8.98 3.39
C GLU A 313 16.22 9.30 4.64
N LYS A 314 15.64 8.27 5.28
CA LYS A 314 14.86 8.43 6.52
C LYS A 314 15.78 8.54 7.73
N ASP A 315 16.79 7.68 7.81
CA ASP A 315 17.78 7.72 8.89
C ASP A 315 19.15 7.18 8.42
N PRO A 316 20.27 7.85 8.75
CA PRO A 316 21.60 7.41 8.35
C PRO A 316 22.02 6.02 8.88
N CYS A 317 21.43 5.51 9.98
CA CYS A 317 21.77 4.20 10.53
C CYS A 317 21.52 3.05 9.54
N TYR A 318 20.58 3.23 8.61
CA TYR A 318 20.32 2.26 7.54
C TYR A 318 21.52 2.03 6.62
N ALA A 319 22.49 2.97 6.58
CA ALA A 319 23.72 2.78 5.82
C ALA A 319 24.61 1.67 6.43
N GLU A 320 24.60 1.51 7.75
CA GLU A 320 25.32 0.43 8.43
C GLU A 320 24.57 -0.89 8.30
N ILE A 321 23.24 -0.87 8.34
CA ILE A 321 22.43 -2.09 8.20
C ILE A 321 22.51 -2.64 6.79
N SER A 322 22.47 -1.77 5.79
CA SER A 322 22.71 -2.15 4.40
C SER A 322 24.10 -2.76 4.24
N ALA A 323 25.11 -2.23 4.95
CA ALA A 323 26.46 -2.83 4.97
C ALA A 323 26.46 -4.21 5.63
N ARG A 324 25.78 -4.39 6.77
CA ARG A 324 25.70 -5.68 7.48
C ARG A 324 24.98 -6.75 6.67
N LEU A 325 23.92 -6.39 5.96
CA LEU A 325 23.23 -7.30 5.03
C LEU A 325 24.15 -7.70 3.87
N LEU A 326 24.88 -6.75 3.28
CA LEU A 326 25.89 -7.05 2.25
C LEU A 326 27.03 -7.90 2.80
N LEU A 327 27.46 -7.66 4.04
CA LEU A 327 28.53 -8.39 4.71
C LEU A 327 28.18 -9.87 4.88
N ASP A 328 26.93 -10.21 5.20
CA ASP A 328 26.48 -11.61 5.22
C ASP A 328 26.61 -12.29 3.85
N ILE A 329 26.33 -11.58 2.76
CA ILE A 329 26.56 -12.08 1.39
C ILE A 329 28.05 -12.36 1.20
N VAL A 330 28.93 -11.43 1.56
CA VAL A 330 30.39 -11.59 1.45
C VAL A 330 30.89 -12.83 2.22
N TYR A 331 30.40 -13.03 3.45
CA TYR A 331 30.78 -14.20 4.26
C TYR A 331 30.30 -15.51 3.66
N ARG A 332 29.04 -15.58 3.18
CA ARG A 332 28.52 -16.78 2.51
C ARG A 332 29.25 -17.07 1.20
N GLU A 333 29.63 -16.03 0.48
CA GLU A 333 30.36 -16.16 -0.77
C GLU A 333 31.79 -16.67 -0.52
N ALA A 334 32.54 -16.04 0.38
CA ALA A 334 33.94 -16.38 0.62
C ALA A 334 34.13 -17.65 1.48
N LEU A 335 33.40 -17.79 2.59
CA LEU A 335 33.58 -18.85 3.60
C LEU A 335 32.51 -19.96 3.54
N GLY A 336 31.39 -19.71 2.86
CA GLY A 336 30.26 -20.64 2.79
C GLY A 336 29.38 -20.68 4.05
N ILE A 337 29.52 -19.71 4.95
CA ILE A 337 28.74 -19.61 6.21
C ILE A 337 28.14 -18.21 6.37
N SER A 338 27.02 -18.13 7.07
CA SER A 338 26.37 -16.85 7.37
C SER A 338 27.10 -16.09 8.46
N MET A 339 26.98 -14.76 8.43
CA MET A 339 27.43 -13.89 9.52
C MET A 339 26.73 -14.19 10.86
N MET A 340 25.57 -14.84 10.82
CA MET A 340 24.81 -15.27 12.01
C MET A 340 25.39 -16.53 12.67
N ASP A 341 26.31 -17.24 12.01
CA ASP A 341 26.87 -18.49 12.51
C ASP A 341 27.78 -18.23 13.73
N PRO A 342 27.55 -18.88 14.89
CA PRO A 342 28.38 -18.70 16.08
C PRO A 342 29.86 -19.07 15.88
N SER A 343 30.15 -19.90 14.89
CA SER A 343 31.52 -20.35 14.56
C SER A 343 32.26 -19.40 13.62
N LEU A 344 31.64 -18.29 13.19
CA LEU A 344 32.18 -17.35 12.19
C LEU A 344 33.61 -16.92 12.48
N ASN A 345 33.92 -16.47 13.70
CA ASN A 345 35.26 -16.00 14.07
C ASN A 345 36.31 -17.10 13.88
N ARG A 346 36.06 -18.28 14.44
CA ARG A 346 36.96 -19.43 14.31
C ARG A 346 37.15 -19.83 12.84
N ARG A 347 36.04 -19.95 12.09
CA ARG A 347 36.06 -20.32 10.67
C ARG A 347 36.76 -19.29 9.80
N HIS A 348 36.68 -18.01 10.14
CA HIS A 348 37.37 -16.92 9.43
C HIS A 348 38.89 -17.00 9.63
N LYS A 349 39.34 -17.21 10.88
CA LYS A 349 40.75 -17.44 11.17
C LYS A 349 41.30 -18.68 10.44
N GLU A 350 40.59 -19.81 10.52
CA GLU A 350 40.95 -21.06 9.81
C GLU A 350 40.94 -20.89 8.28
N TYR A 351 40.10 -20.00 7.75
CA TYR A 351 40.00 -19.73 6.32
C TYR A 351 41.20 -18.94 5.79
N PHE A 352 41.78 -18.02 6.57
CA PHE A 352 42.82 -17.10 6.10
C PHE A 352 44.06 -17.80 5.51
N PRO A 353 44.71 -18.79 6.16
CA PRO A 353 45.84 -19.49 5.55
C PRO A 353 45.46 -20.25 4.27
N ASN A 354 44.24 -20.79 4.22
CA ASN A 354 43.72 -21.50 3.05
C ASN A 354 43.44 -20.53 1.89
N TYR A 355 42.95 -19.32 2.20
CA TYR A 355 42.80 -18.23 1.24
C TYR A 355 44.14 -17.87 0.60
N ILE A 356 45.21 -17.69 1.38
CA ILE A 356 46.55 -17.37 0.84
C ILE A 356 47.02 -18.48 -0.12
N ARG A 357 46.99 -19.75 0.32
CA ARG A 357 47.41 -20.88 -0.52
C ARG A 357 46.59 -20.99 -1.81
N ARG A 358 45.27 -20.83 -1.72
CA ARG A 358 44.38 -20.87 -2.88
C ARG A 358 44.57 -19.69 -3.81
N GLY A 359 44.77 -18.48 -3.28
CA GLY A 359 45.04 -17.29 -4.08
C GLY A 359 46.34 -17.41 -4.86
N ILE A 360 47.37 -18.04 -4.27
CA ILE A 360 48.64 -18.34 -4.96
C ILE A 360 48.45 -19.39 -6.05
N SER A 361 47.74 -20.49 -5.76
CA SER A 361 47.53 -21.56 -6.76
C SER A 361 46.73 -21.09 -7.98
N LEU A 362 45.84 -20.09 -7.79
CA LEU A 362 45.08 -19.45 -8.86
C LEU A 362 45.83 -18.30 -9.56
N GLY A 363 47.08 -18.03 -9.17
CA GLY A 363 47.88 -16.94 -9.71
C GLY A 363 47.37 -15.53 -9.36
N ARG A 364 46.56 -15.39 -8.31
CA ARG A 364 46.02 -14.10 -7.86
C ARG A 364 46.90 -13.43 -6.81
N LEU A 365 47.62 -14.21 -6.01
CA LEU A 365 48.48 -13.73 -4.93
C LEU A 365 49.96 -14.07 -5.18
N SER A 366 50.87 -13.27 -4.61
CA SER A 366 52.31 -13.54 -4.66
C SER A 366 52.70 -14.70 -3.75
N HIS A 367 53.66 -15.51 -4.19
CA HIS A 367 54.24 -16.60 -3.39
C HIS A 367 54.98 -16.10 -2.15
N GLU A 368 55.51 -14.86 -2.17
CA GLU A 368 56.19 -14.22 -1.03
C GLU A 368 55.29 -14.08 0.21
N LEU A 369 53.96 -14.17 0.05
CA LEU A 369 53.04 -14.13 1.19
C LEU A 369 53.12 -15.39 2.08
N LEU A 370 53.67 -16.50 1.60
CA LEU A 370 53.87 -17.72 2.39
C LEU A 370 55.07 -17.62 3.35
N ASP A 371 55.95 -16.64 3.16
CA ASP A 371 57.12 -16.43 4.03
C ASP A 371 56.74 -15.80 5.38
N PHE A 372 55.48 -15.38 5.55
CA PHE A 372 54.97 -14.83 6.79
C PHE A 372 54.52 -15.93 7.76
N ASP A 373 54.51 -15.63 9.06
CA ASP A 373 53.86 -16.49 10.05
C ASP A 373 52.35 -16.33 9.98
N LEU A 374 51.71 -17.13 9.13
CA LEU A 374 50.26 -17.12 8.93
C LEU A 374 49.47 -17.46 10.21
N THR A 375 50.07 -18.21 11.15
CA THR A 375 49.42 -18.55 12.42
C THR A 375 49.33 -17.31 13.31
N LYS A 376 50.40 -16.51 13.36
CA LYS A 376 50.38 -15.24 14.10
C LYS A 376 49.46 -14.21 13.44
N LEU A 377 49.42 -14.16 12.11
CA LEU A 377 48.55 -13.24 11.36
C LEU A 377 47.06 -13.58 11.51
N GLN A 378 46.67 -14.86 11.43
CA GLN A 378 45.26 -15.24 11.61
C GLN A 378 44.74 -14.87 13.01
N GLU A 379 45.59 -14.94 14.04
CA GLU A 379 45.18 -14.59 15.40
C GLU A 379 44.99 -13.08 15.59
N ALA A 380 45.66 -12.26 14.77
CA ALA A 380 45.53 -10.81 14.78
C ALA A 380 44.24 -10.30 14.11
N LEU A 381 43.55 -11.13 13.31
CA LEU A 381 42.33 -10.75 12.61
C LEU A 381 41.19 -10.46 13.59
N GLU A 382 40.56 -9.30 13.41
CA GLU A 382 39.47 -8.80 14.26
C GLU A 382 38.21 -8.52 13.43
N ILE A 383 37.34 -9.53 13.32
CA ILE A 383 36.12 -9.45 12.49
C ILE A 383 35.09 -8.45 13.01
N SER A 384 35.15 -8.05 14.29
CA SER A 384 34.24 -7.02 14.83
C SER A 384 34.39 -5.68 14.11
N ARG A 385 35.56 -5.39 13.51
CA ARG A 385 35.82 -4.18 12.72
C ARG A 385 35.01 -4.13 11.42
N ASP A 386 34.47 -5.25 10.94
CA ASP A 386 33.60 -5.24 9.77
C ASP A 386 32.30 -4.45 10.01
N PHE A 387 31.86 -4.37 11.27
CA PHE A 387 30.67 -3.59 11.65
C PHE A 387 30.89 -2.07 11.59
N SER A 388 32.13 -1.60 11.41
CA SER A 388 32.46 -0.19 11.21
C SER A 388 32.19 0.29 9.78
N PHE A 389 31.90 -0.61 8.83
CA PHE A 389 31.62 -0.22 7.45
C PHE A 389 30.23 0.40 7.30
N LYS A 390 30.19 1.48 6.52
CA LYS A 390 28.97 1.96 5.86
C LYS A 390 28.83 1.31 4.49
N TYR A 391 27.60 1.25 3.98
CA TYR A 391 27.26 0.52 2.75
C TYR A 391 28.14 0.88 1.57
N LEU A 392 28.32 2.17 1.28
CA LEU A 392 29.14 2.63 0.15
C LEU A 392 30.59 2.13 0.23
N GLY A 393 31.17 2.09 1.43
CA GLY A 393 32.53 1.62 1.66
C GLY A 393 32.66 0.13 1.37
N LEU A 394 31.76 -0.68 1.94
CA LEU A 394 31.78 -2.13 1.72
C LEU A 394 31.43 -2.50 0.28
N GLN A 395 30.45 -1.84 -0.32
CA GLN A 395 30.08 -2.03 -1.73
C GLN A 395 31.26 -1.72 -2.65
N THR A 396 31.98 -0.62 -2.39
CA THR A 396 33.18 -0.28 -3.16
C THR A 396 34.23 -1.38 -3.12
N LEU A 397 34.48 -1.96 -1.94
CA LEU A 397 35.42 -3.08 -1.79
C LEU A 397 34.91 -4.34 -2.50
N TYR A 398 33.64 -4.69 -2.33
CA TYR A 398 33.02 -5.86 -2.94
C TYR A 398 33.04 -5.82 -4.48
N ASP A 399 32.72 -4.67 -5.07
CA ASP A 399 32.60 -4.51 -6.51
C ASP A 399 33.95 -4.50 -7.20
N ARG A 400 35.00 -3.96 -6.55
CA ARG A 400 36.26 -3.63 -7.24
C ARG A 400 37.53 -4.19 -6.60
N TYR A 401 37.60 -4.35 -5.29
CA TYR A 401 38.88 -4.58 -4.60
C TYR A 401 39.07 -6.02 -4.10
N PHE A 402 37.99 -6.70 -3.71
CA PHE A 402 38.10 -8.08 -3.23
C PHE A 402 38.56 -9.01 -4.33
N ILE A 403 39.55 -9.84 -4.01
CA ILE A 403 40.01 -10.90 -4.90
C ILE A 403 38.85 -11.85 -5.17
N HIS A 404 38.63 -12.15 -6.45
CA HIS A 404 37.56 -13.01 -6.92
C HIS A 404 38.05 -14.02 -7.96
N HIS A 405 37.36 -15.16 -8.05
CA HIS A 405 37.58 -16.18 -9.07
C HIS A 405 36.22 -16.61 -9.62
N GLU A 406 36.07 -16.69 -10.95
CA GLU A 406 34.78 -17.01 -11.60
C GLU A 406 33.61 -16.16 -11.10
N ARG A 407 33.85 -14.85 -10.91
CA ARG A 407 32.91 -13.87 -10.33
C ARG A 407 32.55 -14.08 -8.86
N LYS A 408 33.12 -15.09 -8.20
CA LYS A 408 32.92 -15.39 -6.79
C LYS A 408 34.03 -14.75 -5.93
N ARG A 409 33.65 -13.90 -4.99
CA ARG A 409 34.58 -13.26 -4.04
C ARG A 409 35.16 -14.31 -3.11
N MET A 410 36.47 -14.24 -2.97
CA MET A 410 37.28 -15.13 -2.13
C MET A 410 37.70 -14.43 -0.84
N GLU A 411 37.48 -13.12 -0.76
CA GLU A 411 38.07 -12.25 0.23
C GLU A 411 36.98 -11.56 1.05
N THR A 412 37.23 -11.46 2.35
CA THR A 412 36.41 -10.70 3.31
C THR A 412 37.15 -9.42 3.69
N PRO A 413 36.50 -8.42 4.31
CA PRO A 413 37.15 -7.13 4.55
C PRO A 413 38.40 -7.24 5.43
N GLN A 414 38.38 -8.04 6.50
CA GLN A 414 39.58 -8.22 7.33
C GLN A 414 40.72 -8.94 6.61
N ILE A 415 40.41 -9.91 5.75
CA ILE A 415 41.43 -10.61 4.94
C ILE A 415 42.02 -9.66 3.89
N PHE A 416 41.19 -8.81 3.29
CA PHE A 416 41.61 -7.74 2.38
C PHE A 416 42.62 -6.81 3.04
N TRP A 417 42.31 -6.29 4.23
CA TRP A 417 43.23 -5.42 4.95
C TRP A 417 44.53 -6.14 5.32
N MET A 418 44.44 -7.40 5.74
CA MET A 418 45.63 -8.20 6.06
C MET A 418 46.49 -8.47 4.82
N ARG A 419 45.89 -8.80 3.67
CA ARG A 419 46.62 -8.97 2.40
C ARG A 419 47.39 -7.72 2.01
N VAL A 420 46.73 -6.56 2.06
CA VAL A 420 47.38 -5.27 1.75
C VAL A 420 48.53 -5.01 2.71
N ALA A 421 48.31 -5.21 4.01
CA ALA A 421 49.33 -5.05 5.04
C ALA A 421 50.54 -5.98 4.85
N MET A 422 50.31 -7.26 4.57
CA MET A 422 51.37 -8.21 4.23
C MET A 422 52.12 -7.78 2.99
N GLY A 423 51.41 -7.37 1.93
CA GLY A 423 51.99 -6.91 0.67
C GLY A 423 52.96 -5.73 0.85
N LEU A 424 52.63 -4.80 1.76
CA LEU A 424 53.49 -3.67 2.10
C LEU A 424 54.69 -4.06 2.98
N ALA A 425 54.55 -5.10 3.80
CA ALA A 425 55.58 -5.56 4.73
C ALA A 425 56.56 -6.59 4.14
N ILE A 426 56.44 -6.97 2.85
CA ILE A 426 57.26 -8.03 2.23
C ILE A 426 58.77 -7.79 2.38
N LYS A 427 59.25 -6.54 2.41
CA LYS A 427 60.68 -6.22 2.52
C LYS A 427 61.10 -5.70 3.90
N GLU A 428 60.22 -5.75 4.90
CA GLU A 428 60.54 -5.39 6.27
C GLU A 428 61.44 -6.43 6.94
N ALA A 429 62.20 -6.02 7.97
CA ALA A 429 63.04 -6.94 8.74
C ALA A 429 62.18 -7.92 9.56
N ASN A 430 61.18 -7.40 10.28
CA ASN A 430 60.20 -8.16 11.06
C ASN A 430 58.85 -8.15 10.33
N ARG A 431 58.78 -8.86 9.20
CA ARG A 431 57.66 -8.79 8.24
C ARG A 431 56.31 -9.02 8.90
N THR A 432 56.19 -10.07 9.71
CA THR A 432 54.93 -10.45 10.37
C THR A 432 54.46 -9.36 11.34
N GLU A 433 55.34 -8.86 12.19
CA GLU A 433 55.02 -7.81 13.17
C GLU A 433 54.59 -6.52 12.47
N ARG A 434 55.30 -6.13 11.40
CA ARG A 434 54.95 -4.94 10.60
C ARG A 434 53.62 -5.12 9.87
N ALA A 435 53.34 -6.30 9.33
CA ALA A 435 52.04 -6.58 8.73
C ALA A 435 50.89 -6.44 9.75
N ILE A 436 51.07 -6.87 11.00
CA ILE A 436 50.05 -6.70 12.06
C ILE A 436 49.84 -5.22 12.38
N GLU A 437 50.92 -4.45 12.51
CA GLU A 437 50.86 -3.00 12.74
C GLU A 437 50.12 -2.26 11.60
N PHE A 438 50.48 -2.56 10.35
CA PHE A 438 49.82 -1.99 9.17
C PHE A 438 48.36 -2.42 9.08
N TYR A 439 48.06 -3.69 9.36
CA TYR A 439 46.69 -4.21 9.40
C TYR A 439 45.85 -3.44 10.40
N HIS A 440 46.36 -3.20 11.62
CA HIS A 440 45.59 -2.46 12.62
C HIS A 440 45.29 -1.04 12.17
N THR A 441 46.28 -0.35 11.61
CA THR A 441 46.12 1.00 11.07
C THR A 441 45.06 1.07 9.95
N LEU A 442 45.12 0.13 9.01
CA LEU A 442 44.21 0.08 7.85
C LEU A 442 42.79 -0.34 8.24
N SER A 443 42.64 -1.42 9.00
CA SER A 443 41.33 -1.99 9.35
C SER A 443 40.53 -1.16 10.37
N GLN A 444 41.19 -0.23 11.08
CA GLN A 444 40.53 0.77 11.93
C GLN A 444 40.23 2.09 11.20
N PHE A 445 40.56 2.17 9.91
CA PHE A 445 40.42 3.36 9.07
C PHE A 445 41.20 4.59 9.58
N HIS A 446 42.26 4.40 10.38
CA HIS A 446 43.15 5.49 10.78
C HIS A 446 43.93 6.04 9.58
N PHE A 447 44.20 5.18 8.60
CA PHE A 447 44.79 5.53 7.32
C PHE A 447 44.27 4.58 6.25
N VAL A 448 44.13 5.05 5.02
CA VAL A 448 43.76 4.23 3.88
C VAL A 448 44.75 4.51 2.74
N SER A 449 45.39 3.46 2.24
CA SER A 449 46.32 3.57 1.12
C SER A 449 45.61 3.97 -0.17
N SER A 450 46.40 4.42 -1.15
CA SER A 450 45.89 4.76 -2.48
C SER A 450 45.26 3.54 -3.19
N THR A 451 44.35 3.79 -4.14
CA THR A 451 43.69 2.75 -4.95
C THR A 451 44.65 1.71 -5.56
N PRO A 452 45.73 2.07 -6.28
CA PRO A 452 46.63 1.06 -6.84
C PRO A 452 47.29 0.20 -5.75
N THR A 453 47.60 0.79 -4.59
CA THR A 453 48.13 0.04 -3.45
C THR A 453 47.11 -0.98 -2.93
N LEU A 454 45.87 -0.56 -2.69
CA LEU A 454 44.81 -1.45 -2.19
C LEU A 454 44.49 -2.60 -3.16
N PHE A 455 44.53 -2.31 -4.46
CA PHE A 455 44.22 -3.27 -5.51
C PHE A 455 45.36 -4.30 -5.69
N ASN A 456 46.62 -3.83 -5.75
CA ASN A 456 47.74 -4.65 -6.18
C ASN A 456 48.61 -5.21 -5.05
N ALA A 457 48.56 -4.67 -3.82
CA ALA A 457 49.39 -5.17 -2.73
C ALA A 457 49.12 -6.65 -2.42
N GLY A 458 50.19 -7.44 -2.36
CA GLY A 458 50.14 -8.88 -2.11
C GLY A 458 49.75 -9.73 -3.35
N THR A 459 49.55 -9.11 -4.51
CA THR A 459 49.29 -9.82 -5.77
C THR A 459 50.58 -10.13 -6.53
N GLN A 460 50.51 -10.99 -7.55
CA GLN A 460 51.69 -11.36 -8.37
C GLN A 460 52.38 -10.17 -9.04
N HIS A 461 51.60 -9.16 -9.46
CA HIS A 461 52.10 -7.93 -10.09
C HIS A 461 51.71 -6.72 -9.23
N SER A 462 52.53 -6.45 -8.21
CA SER A 462 52.29 -5.40 -7.22
C SER A 462 52.63 -3.98 -7.74
N GLN A 463 51.85 -3.45 -8.68
CA GLN A 463 51.94 -2.05 -9.13
C GLN A 463 51.26 -1.12 -8.11
N LEU A 464 52.02 -0.61 -7.13
CA LEU A 464 51.44 0.08 -5.97
C LEU A 464 51.18 1.57 -6.18
N SER A 465 51.75 2.17 -7.22
CA SER A 465 51.63 3.59 -7.58
C SER A 465 51.11 3.72 -9.00
N SER A 466 50.35 4.77 -9.26
CA SER A 466 49.81 5.09 -10.60
C SER A 466 50.14 6.49 -11.09
N CYS A 467 50.67 7.38 -10.24
CA CYS A 467 50.98 8.74 -10.64
C CYS A 467 52.46 8.85 -11.05
N TYR A 468 52.72 9.36 -12.25
CA TYR A 468 54.06 9.54 -12.81
C TYR A 468 54.21 10.96 -13.36
N LEU A 469 55.44 11.47 -13.33
CA LEU A 469 55.81 12.72 -13.98
C LEU A 469 56.89 12.42 -15.02
N SER A 470 56.63 12.78 -16.26
CA SER A 470 57.60 12.74 -17.36
C SER A 470 58.06 14.16 -17.69
N THR A 471 59.26 14.28 -18.24
CA THR A 471 59.79 15.54 -18.77
C THR A 471 60.20 15.29 -20.21
N VAL A 472 59.59 16.02 -21.13
CA VAL A 472 59.84 15.89 -22.57
C VAL A 472 60.94 16.87 -22.96
N MET A 473 62.05 16.35 -23.46
CA MET A 473 63.14 17.16 -24.01
C MET A 473 62.85 17.51 -25.47
N ASP A 474 63.42 18.61 -25.95
CA ASP A 474 63.32 19.05 -27.35
C ASP A 474 64.24 18.23 -28.26
N ASP A 475 63.99 16.93 -28.32
CA ASP A 475 64.69 15.94 -29.14
C ASP A 475 63.70 14.87 -29.62
N LEU A 476 63.74 14.53 -30.91
CA LEU A 476 62.75 13.64 -31.53
C LEU A 476 62.77 12.24 -30.92
N GLU A 477 63.96 11.71 -30.61
CA GLU A 477 64.10 10.41 -29.97
C GLU A 477 63.53 10.43 -28.55
N ASN A 478 63.83 11.48 -27.78
CA ASN A 478 63.25 11.66 -26.45
C ASN A 478 61.72 11.79 -26.48
N ILE A 479 61.16 12.55 -27.43
CA ILE A 479 59.71 12.71 -27.59
C ILE A 479 59.04 11.35 -27.79
N PHE A 480 59.52 10.55 -28.75
CA PHE A 480 58.93 9.22 -29.01
C PHE A 480 59.20 8.21 -27.88
N LYS A 481 60.33 8.34 -27.17
CA LYS A 481 60.58 7.57 -25.96
C LYS A 481 59.53 7.86 -24.89
N ILE A 482 59.23 9.14 -24.61
CA ILE A 482 58.22 9.50 -23.60
C ILE A 482 56.83 9.00 -24.01
N VAL A 483 56.45 9.11 -25.29
CA VAL A 483 55.18 8.52 -25.79
C VAL A 483 55.13 7.01 -25.53
N SER A 484 56.22 6.29 -25.79
CA SER A 484 56.32 4.85 -25.48
C SER A 484 56.24 4.58 -23.98
N ASP A 485 56.89 5.40 -23.14
CA ASP A 485 56.87 5.26 -21.70
C ASP A 485 55.46 5.51 -21.14
N ASP A 486 54.79 6.58 -21.56
CA ASP A 486 53.41 6.90 -21.17
C ASP A 486 52.46 5.76 -21.55
N ALA A 487 52.60 5.19 -22.76
CA ALA A 487 51.80 4.02 -23.17
C ALA A 487 52.05 2.79 -22.27
N ARG A 488 53.29 2.59 -21.80
CA ARG A 488 53.63 1.49 -20.87
C ARG A 488 53.10 1.75 -19.46
N LEU A 489 53.14 3.00 -18.99
CA LEU A 489 52.64 3.42 -17.68
C LEU A 489 51.10 3.27 -17.62
N SER A 490 50.39 3.73 -18.65
CA SER A 490 48.92 3.63 -18.72
C SER A 490 48.39 2.21 -18.93
N LYS A 491 49.23 1.25 -19.35
CA LYS A 491 48.84 -0.15 -19.50
C LYS A 491 48.27 -0.77 -18.22
N TRP A 492 48.71 -0.29 -17.05
CA TRP A 492 48.31 -0.81 -15.74
C TRP A 492 47.72 0.27 -14.84
N ALA A 493 46.98 1.20 -15.45
CA ALA A 493 46.22 2.27 -14.80
C ALA A 493 47.03 3.47 -14.26
N GLY A 494 48.14 3.81 -14.93
CA GLY A 494 48.76 5.14 -14.86
C GLY A 494 48.02 6.19 -15.65
#